data_AF-A0A1E4AT99-F1
#
_entry.id   AF-A0A1E4AT99-F1
#
_cell.length_a   1.000
_cell.length_b   1.000
_cell.length_c   1.000
_cell.angle_alpha   90.00
_cell.angle_beta   90.00
_cell.angle_gamma   90.00
#
_symmetry.space_group_name_H-M   'P 1'
#
loop_
_entity.id
_entity.type
_entity.pdbx_description
1 polymer ?
#
loop_
_entity_poly.entity_id
_entity_poly.type
_entity_poly.pdbx_seq_one_letter_code
_entity_poly.pdbx_strand_id
1 'polypeptide(L)'
;MKHCITSWALALALAAMPVFALAQESAASATLVAADFAVPERAEGPGFVLVPLGPDLVEVDYAAYMSSIEHLQQTFSRSTGWPHPGITADEAMADMENEAARFAARTSFAYGVLTPDGARERGSLYVSRSPVPGYDAMVRMWVTKDEYDAGFDAELYRWAQGWIAQDWPFARVAFPGRAIGWDEWDAKVKAARTPDQP
;
A
#
# COMPACT_ATOMS: atom_id res chain seq x y z
N MET A 1 62.14 61.83 -13.33
CA MET A 1 63.22 60.81 -13.24
C MET A 1 62.87 59.83 -12.12
N LYS A 2 62.81 58.54 -12.45
CA LYS A 2 62.94 57.34 -11.59
C LYS A 2 61.85 57.15 -10.52
N HIS A 3 60.76 56.44 -10.86
CA HIS A 3 60.55 54.98 -10.72
C HIS A 3 60.48 54.49 -9.26
N CYS A 4 59.32 54.00 -8.83
CA CYS A 4 59.15 52.58 -8.52
C CYS A 4 57.67 52.24 -8.25
N ILE A 5 57.18 51.26 -9.00
CA ILE A 5 55.88 50.62 -8.87
C ILE A 5 56.07 49.45 -7.90
N THR A 6 55.25 49.36 -6.87
CA THR A 6 54.91 48.08 -6.23
C THR A 6 53.43 48.10 -5.86
N SER A 7 52.63 47.57 -6.81
CA SER A 7 51.34 46.93 -6.55
C SER A 7 51.50 45.90 -5.42
N TRP A 8 50.49 45.67 -4.57
CA TRP A 8 50.19 44.37 -3.95
C TRP A 8 48.71 44.30 -3.51
N ALA A 9 48.00 43.44 -4.24
CA ALA A 9 46.88 42.58 -3.87
C ALA A 9 45.75 43.13 -2.98
N LEU A 10 44.64 43.45 -3.64
CA LEU A 10 43.30 43.44 -3.05
C LEU A 10 42.89 41.96 -2.81
N ALA A 11 43.04 41.47 -1.59
CA ALA A 11 42.53 40.15 -1.22
C ALA A 11 41.02 40.22 -0.95
N LEU A 12 40.20 40.00 -1.99
CA LEU A 12 38.81 39.58 -1.79
C LEU A 12 38.83 38.13 -1.29
N ALA A 13 38.70 37.95 0.02
CA ALA A 13 38.34 36.64 0.55
C ALA A 13 36.87 36.37 0.20
N LEU A 14 36.63 35.57 -0.84
CA LEU A 14 35.33 34.92 -1.03
C LEU A 14 35.11 34.01 0.18
N ALA A 15 34.26 34.46 1.11
CA ALA A 15 33.67 33.56 2.09
C ALA A 15 32.79 32.57 1.31
N ALA A 16 33.29 31.34 1.14
CA ALA A 16 32.49 30.24 0.62
C ALA A 16 31.33 30.03 1.60
N MET A 17 30.14 30.50 1.22
CA MET A 17 28.91 30.18 1.94
C MET A 17 28.76 28.66 1.95
N PRO A 18 28.43 28.04 3.09
CA PRO A 18 28.21 26.61 3.14
C PRO A 18 27.05 26.32 2.18
N VAL A 19 27.36 25.58 1.13
CA VAL A 19 26.36 24.99 0.25
C VAL A 19 25.39 24.26 1.16
N PHE A 20 24.13 24.70 1.12
CA PHE A 20 23.03 24.08 1.84
C PHE A 20 23.21 22.57 1.75
N ALA A 21 23.43 21.95 2.91
CA ALA A 21 23.14 20.54 3.06
C ALA A 21 21.65 20.41 2.75
N LEU A 22 21.31 20.12 1.50
CA LEU A 22 20.08 19.41 1.20
C LEU A 22 20.24 18.13 2.01
N ALA A 23 19.53 18.09 3.14
CA ALA A 23 19.39 16.89 3.93
C ALA A 23 19.02 15.80 2.93
N GLN A 24 19.96 14.88 2.68
CA GLN A 24 19.61 13.59 2.14
C GLN A 24 18.77 12.94 3.22
N GLU A 25 17.46 13.14 3.13
CA GLU A 25 16.46 12.34 3.82
C GLU A 25 16.48 10.96 3.15
N SER A 26 17.55 10.22 3.42
CA SER A 26 17.77 8.90 2.86
C SER A 26 17.08 7.86 3.75
N ALA A 27 15.86 7.51 3.35
CA ALA A 27 15.24 6.19 3.49
C ALA A 27 15.23 5.54 4.88
N ALA A 28 14.54 6.15 5.84
CA ALA A 28 13.75 5.40 6.81
C ALA A 28 12.32 5.32 6.24
N SER A 29 11.71 4.14 6.16
CA SER A 29 10.43 3.89 5.49
C SER A 29 9.36 4.89 5.93
N ALA A 30 9.11 5.91 5.09
CA ALA A 30 8.16 6.97 5.41
C ALA A 30 6.77 6.35 5.60
N THR A 31 6.08 6.71 6.68
CA THR A 31 4.68 6.31 6.91
C THR A 31 3.84 6.64 5.67
N LEU A 32 2.80 5.87 5.42
CA LEU A 32 1.91 6.08 4.28
C LEU A 32 1.04 7.34 4.45
N VAL A 33 0.76 7.69 5.69
CA VAL A 33 -0.09 8.82 6.09
C VAL A 33 0.61 9.63 7.19
N ALA A 34 0.22 10.90 7.35
CA ALA A 34 0.75 11.79 8.38
C ALA A 34 0.52 11.23 9.79
N ALA A 35 1.35 11.60 10.77
CA ALA A 35 1.29 11.03 12.12
C ALA A 35 -0.04 11.33 12.86
N ASP A 36 -0.67 12.46 12.56
CA ASP A 36 -1.93 12.93 13.15
C ASP A 36 -3.18 12.43 12.41
N PHE A 37 -3.03 11.77 11.27
CA PHE A 37 -4.15 11.16 10.57
C PHE A 37 -4.72 9.98 11.38
N ALA A 38 -6.00 10.04 11.72
CA ALA A 38 -6.71 8.95 12.37
C ALA A 38 -7.02 7.85 11.34
N VAL A 39 -6.21 6.79 11.34
CA VAL A 39 -6.45 5.62 10.48
C VAL A 39 -7.73 4.93 10.96
N PRO A 40 -8.69 4.62 10.08
CA PRO A 40 -9.90 3.94 10.48
C PRO A 40 -9.57 2.56 11.09
N GLU A 41 -9.95 2.32 12.34
CA GLU A 41 -9.87 0.97 12.95
C GLU A 41 -11.15 0.17 12.70
N ARG A 42 -12.16 0.81 12.12
CA ARG A 42 -13.41 0.18 11.70
C ARG A 42 -14.11 1.03 10.65
N ALA A 43 -14.65 0.42 9.61
CA ALA A 43 -15.50 1.09 8.63
C ALA A 43 -16.72 0.24 8.28
N GLU A 44 -17.91 0.84 8.26
CA GLU A 44 -19.17 0.14 7.98
C GLU A 44 -19.55 0.29 6.51
N GLY A 45 -19.88 -0.84 5.88
CA GLY A 45 -20.50 -0.88 4.56
C GLY A 45 -21.89 -1.52 4.60
N PRO A 46 -22.60 -1.53 3.46
CA PRO A 46 -23.91 -2.19 3.37
C PRO A 46 -23.78 -3.71 3.57
N GLY A 47 -24.05 -4.19 4.80
CA GLY A 47 -24.02 -5.61 5.12
C GLY A 47 -22.61 -6.18 5.30
N PHE A 48 -21.62 -5.36 5.61
CA PHE A 48 -20.27 -5.79 5.97
C PHE A 48 -19.56 -4.74 6.83
N VAL A 49 -18.45 -5.14 7.45
CA VAL A 49 -17.58 -4.27 8.22
C VAL A 49 -16.13 -4.53 7.85
N LEU A 50 -15.33 -3.46 7.72
CA LEU A 50 -13.87 -3.57 7.64
C LEU A 50 -13.28 -3.38 9.02
N VAL A 51 -12.38 -4.28 9.40
CA VAL A 51 -11.54 -4.18 10.60
C VAL A 51 -10.10 -4.54 10.26
N PRO A 52 -9.08 -3.97 10.93
CA PRO A 52 -7.68 -4.31 10.67
C PRO A 52 -7.42 -5.82 10.77
N LEU A 53 -6.66 -6.36 9.81
CA LEU A 53 -6.14 -7.73 9.93
C LEU A 53 -5.13 -7.82 11.07
N GLY A 54 -5.20 -8.91 11.81
CA GLY A 54 -4.35 -9.20 12.96
C GLY A 54 -4.64 -10.57 13.55
N PRO A 55 -3.87 -11.00 14.56
CA PRO A 55 -3.94 -12.37 15.11
C PRO A 55 -5.35 -12.86 15.47
N ASP A 56 -6.21 -11.95 15.95
CA ASP A 56 -7.60 -12.27 16.34
C ASP A 56 -8.48 -12.73 15.16
N LEU A 57 -8.08 -12.45 13.92
CA LEU A 57 -8.81 -12.83 12.71
C LEU A 57 -8.20 -14.02 11.96
N VAL A 58 -7.11 -14.62 12.45
CA VAL A 58 -6.37 -15.67 11.74
C VAL A 58 -7.26 -16.83 11.30
N GLU A 59 -8.21 -17.25 12.13
CA GLU A 59 -9.07 -18.40 11.82
C GLU A 59 -10.07 -18.08 10.69
N VAL A 60 -10.66 -16.88 10.71
CA VAL A 60 -11.67 -16.48 9.73
C VAL A 60 -11.04 -16.08 8.39
N ASP A 61 -9.87 -15.44 8.40
CA ASP A 61 -9.08 -15.12 7.20
C ASP A 61 -8.57 -16.40 6.53
N TYR A 62 -7.97 -17.30 7.31
CA TYR A 62 -7.52 -18.60 6.84
C TYR A 62 -8.65 -19.39 6.17
N ALA A 63 -9.81 -19.48 6.82
CA ALA A 63 -10.97 -20.15 6.25
C ALA A 63 -11.42 -19.48 4.92
N ALA A 64 -11.40 -18.15 4.86
CA ALA A 64 -11.81 -17.40 3.68
C ALA A 64 -10.89 -17.66 2.48
N TYR A 65 -9.58 -17.44 2.58
CA TYR A 65 -8.71 -17.63 1.42
C TYR A 65 -8.50 -19.10 1.06
N MET A 66 -8.53 -20.03 2.03
CA MET A 66 -8.38 -21.47 1.74
C MET A 66 -9.59 -22.05 1.01
N SER A 67 -10.79 -21.49 1.22
CA SER A 67 -11.98 -21.85 0.44
C SER A 67 -11.90 -21.40 -1.02
N SER A 68 -10.97 -20.49 -1.35
CA SER A 68 -10.97 -19.71 -2.59
C SER A 68 -9.65 -19.78 -3.35
N ILE A 69 -8.83 -20.80 -3.11
CA ILE A 69 -7.47 -20.92 -3.67
C ILE A 69 -7.42 -20.65 -5.17
N GLU A 70 -8.09 -21.45 -5.99
CA GLU A 70 -8.02 -21.31 -7.45
C GLU A 70 -8.50 -19.92 -7.92
N HIS A 71 -9.57 -19.42 -7.31
CA HIS A 71 -10.12 -18.11 -7.60
C HIS A 71 -9.12 -16.98 -7.33
N LEU A 72 -8.50 -16.98 -6.15
CA LEU A 72 -7.54 -15.96 -5.74
C LEU A 72 -6.25 -16.05 -6.54
N GLN A 73 -5.80 -17.28 -6.86
CA GLN A 73 -4.67 -17.50 -7.75
C GLN A 73 -4.89 -16.92 -9.14
N GLN A 74 -6.12 -16.93 -9.67
CA GLN A 74 -6.44 -16.39 -10.99
C GLN A 74 -6.69 -14.87 -10.97
N THR A 75 -7.38 -14.36 -9.94
CA THR A 75 -7.95 -13.01 -9.97
C THR A 75 -7.17 -11.98 -9.16
N PHE A 76 -6.46 -12.42 -8.12
CA PHE A 76 -5.80 -11.53 -7.16
C PHE A 76 -4.28 -11.70 -7.16
N SER A 77 -3.78 -12.87 -6.76
CA SER A 77 -2.33 -13.10 -6.64
C SER A 77 -1.68 -13.36 -7.99
N ARG A 78 -2.44 -13.88 -8.96
CA ARG A 78 -1.98 -14.20 -10.32
C ARG A 78 -0.76 -15.11 -10.31
N SER A 79 -0.73 -16.02 -9.34
CA SER A 79 0.38 -16.92 -9.03
C SER A 79 -0.14 -18.11 -8.24
N THR A 80 0.49 -19.27 -8.39
CA THR A 80 0.21 -20.45 -7.56
C THR A 80 0.90 -20.41 -6.19
N GLY A 81 1.68 -19.36 -5.92
CA GLY A 81 2.44 -19.21 -4.67
C GLY A 81 1.59 -18.76 -3.49
N TRP A 82 0.40 -18.17 -3.70
CA TRP A 82 -0.57 -17.92 -2.64
C TRP A 82 -1.99 -17.76 -3.22
N PRO A 83 -3.05 -18.22 -2.54
CA PRO A 83 -2.97 -19.16 -1.42
C PRO A 83 -2.66 -20.57 -1.96
N HIS A 84 -2.26 -21.51 -1.12
CA HIS A 84 -2.00 -22.90 -1.52
C HIS A 84 -2.36 -23.87 -0.38
N PRO A 85 -2.68 -25.14 -0.67
CA PRO A 85 -3.18 -26.07 0.34
C PRO A 85 -2.17 -26.38 1.46
N GLY A 86 -0.87 -26.12 1.23
CA GLY A 86 0.19 -26.35 2.20
C GLY A 86 0.43 -25.23 3.22
N ILE A 87 -0.38 -24.16 3.26
CA ILE A 87 -0.19 -23.08 4.25
C ILE A 87 -0.50 -23.63 5.64
N THR A 88 0.50 -23.55 6.53
CA THR A 88 0.40 -24.00 7.92
C THR A 88 -0.27 -22.95 8.81
N ALA A 89 -0.75 -23.37 9.98
CA ALA A 89 -1.30 -22.45 10.98
C ALA A 89 -0.26 -21.41 11.45
N ASP A 90 1.00 -21.81 11.57
CA ASP A 90 2.10 -20.91 11.97
C ASP A 90 2.38 -19.86 10.88
N GLU A 91 2.36 -20.25 9.61
CA GLU A 91 2.50 -19.30 8.49
C GLU A 91 1.32 -18.33 8.42
N ALA A 92 0.09 -18.82 8.63
CA ALA A 92 -1.10 -17.98 8.67
C ALA A 92 -1.06 -16.97 9.83
N MET A 93 -0.65 -17.42 11.02
CA MET A 93 -0.47 -16.53 12.17
C MET A 93 0.63 -15.49 11.91
N ALA A 94 1.77 -15.92 11.36
CA ALA A 94 2.86 -15.01 11.03
C ALA A 94 2.44 -13.93 10.00
N ASP A 95 1.58 -14.26 9.04
CA ASP A 95 1.03 -13.27 8.11
C ASP A 95 0.17 -12.24 8.84
N MET A 96 -0.72 -12.67 9.74
CA MET A 96 -1.54 -11.77 10.57
C MET A 96 -0.71 -10.89 11.51
N GLU A 97 0.32 -11.43 12.16
CA GLU A 97 1.27 -10.64 12.96
C GLU A 97 2.00 -9.60 12.12
N ASN A 98 2.39 -9.97 10.90
CA ASN A 98 3.05 -9.06 9.97
C ASN A 98 2.11 -7.95 9.48
N GLU A 99 0.83 -8.25 9.21
CA GLU A 99 -0.16 -7.22 8.87
C GLU A 99 -0.40 -6.25 10.05
N ALA A 100 -0.58 -6.78 11.26
CA ALA A 100 -0.74 -5.96 12.46
C ALA A 100 0.49 -5.05 12.70
N ALA A 101 1.70 -5.57 12.51
CA ALA A 101 2.94 -4.80 12.62
C ALA A 101 3.02 -3.68 11.57
N ARG A 102 2.65 -3.95 10.30
CA ARG A 102 2.62 -2.93 9.24
C ARG A 102 1.58 -1.85 9.50
N PHE A 103 0.42 -2.23 10.02
CA PHE A 103 -0.66 -1.33 10.41
C PHE A 103 -0.20 -0.38 11.52
N ALA A 104 0.37 -0.93 12.60
CA ALA A 104 0.93 -0.16 13.72
C ALA A 104 2.07 0.76 13.29
N ALA A 105 2.93 0.30 12.38
CA ALA A 105 4.00 1.09 11.78
C ALA A 105 3.50 2.11 10.74
N ARG A 106 2.20 2.11 10.40
CA ARG A 106 1.56 3.00 9.41
C ARG A 106 2.22 2.91 8.03
N THR A 107 2.73 1.74 7.66
CA THR A 107 3.42 1.51 6.37
C THR A 107 2.50 0.93 5.30
N SER A 108 1.50 0.16 5.73
CA SER A 108 0.35 -0.27 4.94
C SER A 108 -0.80 -0.62 5.89
N PHE A 109 -2.01 -0.66 5.36
CA PHE A 109 -3.21 -0.96 6.14
C PHE A 109 -3.98 -2.09 5.45
N ALA A 110 -4.09 -3.23 6.10
CA ALA A 110 -4.85 -4.37 5.63
C ALA A 110 -6.10 -4.53 6.50
N TYR A 111 -7.24 -4.77 5.85
CA TYR A 111 -8.54 -4.91 6.49
C TYR A 111 -9.19 -6.21 6.06
N GLY A 112 -9.69 -6.97 7.02
CA GLY A 112 -10.64 -8.04 6.74
C GLY A 112 -12.02 -7.45 6.51
N VAL A 113 -12.71 -7.92 5.47
CA VAL A 113 -14.08 -7.53 5.12
C VAL A 113 -15.01 -8.59 5.70
N LEU A 114 -15.55 -8.34 6.88
CA LEU A 114 -16.32 -9.33 7.63
C LEU A 114 -17.82 -9.17 7.39
N THR A 115 -18.56 -10.26 7.63
CA THR A 115 -20.01 -10.17 7.89
C THR A 115 -20.28 -9.24 9.09
N PRO A 116 -21.49 -8.64 9.21
CA PRO A 116 -21.76 -7.68 10.28
C PRO A 116 -21.58 -8.23 11.70
N ASP A 117 -21.75 -9.54 11.88
CA ASP A 117 -21.55 -10.26 13.14
C ASP A 117 -20.08 -10.70 13.37
N GLY A 118 -19.19 -10.45 12.41
CA GLY A 118 -17.78 -10.85 12.46
C GLY A 118 -17.53 -12.35 12.28
N ALA A 119 -18.57 -13.15 12.03
CA ALA A 119 -18.45 -14.61 12.04
C ALA A 119 -17.71 -15.19 10.82
N ARG A 120 -17.64 -14.44 9.71
CA ARG A 120 -16.99 -14.87 8.49
C ARG A 120 -16.33 -13.71 7.76
N GLU A 121 -15.15 -13.96 7.21
CA GLU A 121 -14.52 -13.07 6.25
C GLU A 121 -15.05 -13.32 4.84
N ARG A 122 -15.45 -12.24 4.18
CA ARG A 122 -15.98 -12.19 2.81
C ARG A 122 -14.87 -11.87 1.80
N GLY A 123 -13.74 -11.33 2.27
CA GLY A 123 -12.64 -10.81 1.46
C GLY A 123 -11.72 -9.92 2.27
N SER A 124 -10.68 -9.37 1.67
CA SER A 124 -9.82 -8.36 2.32
C SER A 124 -9.56 -7.16 1.41
N LEU A 125 -9.19 -6.04 2.02
CA LEU A 125 -8.81 -4.80 1.34
C LEU A 125 -7.48 -4.27 1.90
N TYR A 126 -6.57 -3.92 1.01
CA TYR A 126 -5.23 -3.44 1.35
C TYR A 126 -5.00 -2.04 0.79
N VAL A 127 -4.56 -1.12 1.64
CA VAL A 127 -4.13 0.24 1.29
C VAL A 127 -2.63 0.33 1.52
N SER A 128 -1.86 0.54 0.46
CA SER A 128 -0.39 0.62 0.54
C SER A 128 0.15 1.74 -0.35
N ARG A 129 1.41 2.13 -0.14
CA ARG A 129 2.10 3.04 -1.05
C ARG A 129 2.10 2.47 -2.47
N SER A 130 1.85 3.33 -3.46
CA SER A 130 1.98 2.92 -4.86
C SER A 130 3.47 2.77 -5.24
N PRO A 131 3.86 1.66 -5.90
CA PRO A 131 5.18 1.55 -6.54
C PRO A 131 5.28 2.31 -7.87
N VAL A 132 4.14 2.79 -8.41
CA VAL A 132 4.07 3.54 -9.67
C VAL A 132 3.98 5.05 -9.36
N PRO A 133 4.89 5.88 -9.90
CA PRO A 133 4.83 7.33 -9.75
C PRO A 133 3.52 7.94 -10.21
N GLY A 134 3.10 9.03 -9.58
CA GLY A 134 1.84 9.71 -9.89
C GLY A 134 0.61 9.09 -9.22
N TYR A 135 0.79 8.17 -8.29
CA TYR A 135 -0.24 7.73 -7.35
C TYR A 135 0.30 7.85 -5.92
N ASP A 136 -0.53 8.35 -5.01
CA ASP A 136 -0.18 8.47 -3.60
C ASP A 136 -0.26 7.09 -2.93
N ALA A 137 -1.30 6.34 -3.29
CA ALA A 137 -1.58 5.01 -2.76
C ALA A 137 -2.10 4.06 -3.86
N MET A 138 -2.07 2.78 -3.53
CA MET A 138 -2.67 1.69 -4.28
C MET A 138 -3.61 0.94 -3.35
N VAL A 139 -4.81 0.63 -3.84
CA VAL A 139 -5.78 -0.22 -3.16
C VAL A 139 -5.91 -1.53 -3.92
N ARG A 140 -5.72 -2.64 -3.21
CA ARG A 140 -5.93 -4.00 -3.72
C ARG A 140 -7.03 -4.65 -2.89
N MET A 141 -7.82 -5.51 -3.51
CA MET A 141 -8.90 -6.22 -2.83
C MET A 141 -9.16 -7.58 -3.47
N TRP A 142 -9.66 -8.49 -2.66
CA TRP A 142 -10.21 -9.77 -3.10
C TRP A 142 -11.45 -10.10 -2.27
N VAL A 143 -12.29 -10.98 -2.80
CA VAL A 143 -13.40 -11.61 -2.09
C VAL A 143 -13.30 -13.11 -2.24
N THR A 144 -13.98 -13.87 -1.38
CA THR A 144 -14.06 -15.32 -1.56
C THR A 144 -14.80 -15.66 -2.87
N LYS A 145 -14.59 -16.86 -3.40
CA LYS A 145 -15.24 -17.32 -4.63
C LYS A 145 -16.76 -17.23 -4.54
N ASP A 146 -17.33 -17.62 -3.40
CA ASP A 146 -18.79 -17.57 -3.17
C ASP A 146 -19.31 -16.13 -3.19
N GLU A 147 -18.57 -15.19 -2.58
CA GLU A 147 -18.93 -13.77 -2.55
C GLU A 147 -18.76 -13.12 -3.93
N TYR A 148 -17.75 -13.53 -4.69
CA TYR A 148 -17.57 -13.13 -6.09
C TYR A 148 -18.76 -13.57 -6.94
N ASP A 149 -19.15 -14.84 -6.85
CA ASP A 149 -20.28 -15.40 -7.62
C ASP A 149 -21.61 -14.74 -7.23
N ALA A 150 -21.75 -14.30 -5.97
CA ALA A 150 -22.88 -13.53 -5.48
C ALA A 150 -22.89 -12.05 -5.94
N GLY A 151 -21.84 -11.58 -6.62
CA GLY A 151 -21.71 -10.21 -7.11
C GLY A 151 -21.14 -9.21 -6.11
N PHE A 152 -20.68 -9.66 -4.94
CA PHE A 152 -20.19 -8.78 -3.87
C PHE A 152 -18.89 -8.05 -4.24
N ASP A 153 -18.01 -8.62 -5.07
CA ASP A 153 -16.76 -7.96 -5.49
C ASP A 153 -17.01 -6.56 -6.10
N ALA A 154 -18.01 -6.45 -6.97
CA ALA A 154 -18.37 -5.19 -7.61
C ALA A 154 -19.00 -4.18 -6.63
N GLU A 155 -19.71 -4.67 -5.62
CA GLU A 155 -20.29 -3.84 -4.55
C GLU A 155 -19.20 -3.30 -3.63
N LEU A 156 -18.30 -4.17 -3.17
CA LEU A 156 -17.15 -3.82 -2.34
C LEU A 156 -16.25 -2.82 -3.06
N TYR A 157 -15.95 -3.04 -4.35
CA TYR A 157 -15.12 -2.13 -5.13
C TYR A 157 -15.71 -0.72 -5.17
N ARG A 158 -16.98 -0.60 -5.52
CA ARG A 158 -17.68 0.70 -5.58
C ARG A 158 -17.73 1.39 -4.20
N TRP A 159 -17.98 0.63 -3.14
CA TRP A 159 -17.96 1.17 -1.78
C TRP A 159 -16.55 1.65 -1.39
N ALA A 160 -15.52 0.85 -1.67
CA ALA A 160 -14.13 1.17 -1.37
C ALA A 160 -13.67 2.45 -2.08
N GLN A 161 -14.10 2.68 -3.33
CA GLN A 161 -13.81 3.94 -4.02
C GLN A 161 -14.36 5.16 -3.25
N GLY A 162 -15.60 5.07 -2.77
CA GLY A 162 -16.22 6.13 -1.97
C GLY A 162 -15.51 6.33 -0.63
N TRP A 163 -15.29 5.24 0.10
CA TRP A 163 -14.62 5.25 1.40
C TRP A 163 -13.21 5.85 1.32
N ILE A 164 -12.40 5.42 0.34
CA ILE A 164 -11.05 5.95 0.12
C ILE A 164 -11.09 7.44 -0.26
N ALA A 165 -12.03 7.86 -1.11
CA ALA A 165 -12.13 9.26 -1.51
C ALA A 165 -12.61 10.20 -0.38
N GLN A 166 -13.36 9.69 0.59
CA GLN A 166 -13.96 10.47 1.66
C GLN A 166 -13.10 10.49 2.92
N ASP A 167 -12.57 9.34 3.32
CA ASP A 167 -11.99 9.16 4.65
C ASP A 167 -10.46 9.12 4.63
N TRP A 168 -9.84 8.96 3.46
CA TRP A 168 -8.38 8.88 3.32
C TRP A 168 -7.79 10.13 2.68
N PRO A 169 -6.53 10.50 3.01
CA PRO A 169 -5.94 11.78 2.61
C PRO A 169 -5.35 11.76 1.18
N PHE A 170 -5.64 10.73 0.38
CA PHE A 170 -5.00 10.52 -0.91
C PHE A 170 -5.74 11.28 -2.02
N ALA A 171 -5.00 11.98 -2.87
CA ALA A 171 -5.55 12.66 -4.03
C ALA A 171 -5.66 11.71 -5.24
N ARG A 172 -4.68 10.80 -5.40
CA ARG A 172 -4.59 9.88 -6.54
C ARG A 172 -4.35 8.45 -6.06
N VAL A 173 -5.35 7.61 -6.23
CA VAL A 173 -5.31 6.20 -5.81
C VAL A 173 -5.43 5.27 -7.01
N ALA A 174 -4.50 4.31 -7.12
CA ALA A 174 -4.59 3.24 -8.10
C ALA A 174 -5.46 2.10 -7.57
N PHE A 175 -6.28 1.50 -8.45
CA PHE A 175 -7.00 0.26 -8.18
C PHE A 175 -6.63 -0.80 -9.24
N PRO A 176 -5.47 -1.46 -9.11
CA PRO A 176 -5.01 -2.49 -10.04
C PRO A 176 -5.92 -3.71 -10.06
N GLY A 177 -6.08 -4.31 -11.23
CA GLY A 177 -7.03 -5.40 -11.45
C GLY A 177 -8.49 -4.95 -11.41
N ARG A 178 -8.76 -3.64 -11.34
CA ARG A 178 -10.09 -3.03 -11.37
C ARG A 178 -10.10 -1.87 -12.37
N ALA A 179 -9.85 -0.63 -11.92
CA ALA A 179 -9.78 0.54 -12.79
C ALA A 179 -8.60 0.49 -13.78
N ILE A 180 -7.53 -0.20 -13.40
CA ILE A 180 -6.34 -0.40 -14.23
C ILE A 180 -6.18 -1.91 -14.40
N GLY A 181 -6.22 -2.40 -15.64
CA GLY A 181 -6.02 -3.82 -15.92
C GLY A 181 -4.65 -4.31 -15.45
N TRP A 182 -4.55 -5.59 -15.08
CA TRP A 182 -3.33 -6.15 -14.51
C TRP A 182 -2.10 -6.01 -15.42
N ASP A 183 -2.25 -6.30 -16.72
CA ASP A 183 -1.16 -6.18 -17.69
C ASP A 183 -0.65 -4.73 -17.79
N GLU A 184 -1.58 -3.76 -17.79
CA GLU A 184 -1.22 -2.35 -17.81
C GLU A 184 -0.52 -1.94 -16.51
N TRP A 185 -1.03 -2.37 -15.36
CA TRP A 185 -0.42 -2.07 -14.07
C TRP A 185 1.00 -2.65 -13.96
N ASP A 186 1.20 -3.91 -14.35
CA ASP A 186 2.50 -4.56 -14.30
C ASP A 186 3.52 -3.88 -15.22
N ALA A 187 3.09 -3.44 -16.41
CA ALA A 187 3.94 -2.65 -17.29
C ALA A 187 4.37 -1.33 -16.64
N LYS A 188 3.45 -0.63 -15.95
CA LYS A 188 3.79 0.60 -15.19
C LYS A 188 4.75 0.31 -14.04
N VAL A 189 4.55 -0.78 -13.28
CA VAL A 189 5.45 -1.19 -12.20
C VAL A 189 6.85 -1.50 -12.74
N LYS A 190 6.94 -2.22 -13.84
CA LYS A 190 8.22 -2.51 -14.51
C LYS A 190 8.93 -1.23 -14.95
N ALA A 191 8.20 -0.31 -15.59
CA ALA A 191 8.76 0.97 -16.01
C ALA A 191 9.24 1.82 -14.81
N ALA A 192 8.50 1.85 -13.71
CA ALA A 192 8.88 2.57 -12.49
C ALA A 192 10.16 2.04 -11.83
N ARG A 193 10.45 0.74 -12.00
CA ARG A 193 11.66 0.08 -11.48
C ARG A 193 12.90 0.26 -12.37
N THR A 194 12.72 0.75 -13.59
CA THR A 194 13.81 1.04 -14.53
C THR A 194 13.75 2.52 -14.93
N PRO A 195 14.13 3.46 -14.03
CA PRO A 195 13.98 4.89 -14.29
C PRO A 195 14.83 5.40 -15.46
N ASP A 196 15.87 4.67 -15.83
CA ASP A 196 16.76 4.97 -16.95
C ASP A 196 17.01 3.72 -17.80
N GLN A 197 16.34 3.64 -18.95
CA GLN A 197 16.99 3.17 -20.16
C GLN A 197 16.74 4.21 -21.26
N PRO A 198 17.79 4.67 -21.97
CA PRO A 198 17.62 5.50 -23.17
C PRO A 198 16.87 4.74 -24.28
#